data_AF-A0A327HLX2-F1
#
_entry.id   AF-A0A327HLX2-F1
#
_cell.length_a   1.000
_cell.length_b   1.000
_cell.length_c   1.000
_cell.angle_alpha   90.00
_cell.angle_beta   90.00
_cell.angle_gamma   90.00
#
_symmetry.space_group_name_H-M   'P 1'
#
loop_
_entity.id
_entity.type
_entity.pdbx_description
1 polymer ?
#
loop_
_entity_poly.entity_id
_entity_poly.type
_entity_poly.pdbx_seq_one_letter_code
_entity_poly.pdbx_strand_id
1 'polypeptide(L)' 'MPKISLDVPSQLLDDIKKHVGDDGKFISVADAIRTACRKLLDKLDEIDARHGRLEVK' A
#
# COMPACT_ATOMS: atom_id res chain seq x y z
N MET A 1 -15.51 2.34 -5.80
CA MET A 1 -14.07 1.98 -5.83
C MET A 1 -13.84 0.98 -6.95
N PRO A 2 -12.90 1.22 -7.87
CA PRO A 2 -12.51 0.21 -8.85
C PRO A 2 -12.00 -1.04 -8.11
N LYS A 3 -12.33 -2.22 -8.61
CA LYS A 3 -11.86 -3.50 -8.06
C LYS A 3 -10.66 -3.97 -8.87
N ILE A 4 -9.65 -4.44 -8.16
CA ILE A 4 -8.47 -5.10 -8.72
C ILE A 4 -8.40 -6.51 -8.17
N SER A 5 -7.99 -7.46 -9.01
CA SER A 5 -7.78 -8.87 -8.64
C SER A 5 -6.38 -9.25 -9.10
N LEU A 6 -5.66 -9.96 -8.23
CA LEU A 6 -4.31 -10.43 -8.47
C LEU A 6 -4.05 -11.66 -7.61
N ASP A 7 -3.13 -12.51 -8.06
CA ASP A 7 -2.60 -13.61 -7.27
C ASP A 7 -1.40 -13.13 -6.44
N VAL A 8 -1.35 -13.56 -5.18
CA VAL A 8 -0.26 -13.22 -4.26
C VAL A 8 0.26 -14.50 -3.58
N PRO A 9 1.57 -14.59 -3.29
CA PRO A 9 2.10 -15.68 -2.48
C PRO A 9 1.36 -15.77 -1.14
N SER A 10 0.98 -16.97 -0.72
CA SER A 10 0.24 -17.21 0.53
C SER A 10 1.00 -16.64 1.74
N GLN A 11 2.30 -16.85 1.79
CA GLN A 11 3.17 -16.33 2.85
C GLN A 11 3.04 -14.81 3.03
N LEU A 12 2.96 -14.06 1.92
CA LEU A 12 2.81 -12.60 1.98
C LEU A 12 1.45 -12.20 2.56
N LEU A 13 0.39 -12.90 2.15
CA LEU A 13 -0.94 -12.66 2.69
C LEU A 13 -1.00 -12.97 4.19
N ASP A 14 -0.36 -14.05 4.61
CA ASP A 14 -0.30 -14.45 6.02
C ASP A 14 0.49 -13.45 6.86
N ASP A 15 1.59 -12.90 6.33
CA ASP A 15 2.34 -11.83 6.98
C ASP A 15 1.53 -10.54 7.13
N ILE A 16 0.74 -10.16 6.11
CA ILE A 16 -0.16 -9.02 6.20
C ILE A 16 -1.24 -9.26 7.27
N LYS A 17 -1.82 -10.46 7.31
CA LYS A 17 -2.88 -10.80 8.27
C LYS A 17 -2.43 -10.70 9.72
N LYS A 18 -1.16 -10.93 10.04
CA LYS A 18 -0.61 -10.71 11.40
C LYS A 18 -0.75 -9.26 11.89
N HIS A 19 -1.00 -8.32 10.99
CA HIS A 19 -1.17 -6.91 11.31
C HIS A 19 -2.62 -6.42 11.19
N VAL A 20 -3.58 -7.32 10.95
CA VAL A 20 -5.01 -7.00 10.73
C VAL A 20 -5.85 -7.51 11.90
N GLY A 21 -6.80 -6.69 12.37
CA GLY A 21 -7.73 -7.04 13.45
C GLY A 21 -7.77 -5.97 14.54
N ASP A 22 -8.49 -6.23 15.63
CA ASP A 22 -8.75 -5.25 16.69
C ASP A 22 -7.46 -4.76 17.38
N ASP A 23 -6.48 -5.65 17.57
CA ASP A 23 -5.14 -5.33 18.08
C ASP A 23 -4.11 -5.03 16.97
N GLY A 24 -4.57 -5.03 15.71
CA GLY A 24 -3.76 -4.85 14.52
C GLY A 24 -3.56 -3.38 14.14
N LYS A 25 -2.63 -3.13 13.22
CA LYS A 25 -2.41 -1.80 12.63
C LYS A 25 -3.48 -1.43 11.60
N PHE A 26 -4.24 -2.41 11.12
CA PHE A 26 -5.18 -2.27 10.02
C PHE A 26 -6.50 -2.95 10.35
N ILE A 27 -7.59 -2.35 9.88
CA ILE A 27 -8.94 -2.88 10.11
C ILE A 27 -9.20 -4.12 9.24
N SER A 28 -8.64 -4.14 8.02
CA SER A 28 -8.80 -5.24 7.07
C SER A 28 -7.57 -5.40 6.19
N VAL A 29 -7.47 -6.52 5.47
CA VAL A 29 -6.43 -6.72 4.45
C VAL A 29 -6.53 -5.65 3.35
N ALA A 30 -7.75 -5.29 2.94
CA ALA A 30 -7.97 -4.22 1.95
C ALA A 30 -7.50 -2.86 2.47
N ASP A 31 -7.65 -2.59 3.76
CA ASP A 31 -7.13 -1.39 4.40
C ASP A 31 -5.60 -1.37 4.38
N ALA A 32 -4.97 -2.47 4.83
CA ALA A 32 -3.52 -2.63 4.79
C ALA A 32 -2.93 -2.40 3.40
N ILE A 33 -3.53 -3.00 2.36
CA ILE A 33 -3.08 -2.84 0.97
C ILE A 33 -3.21 -1.39 0.52
N ARG A 34 -4.35 -0.73 0.77
CA ARG A 34 -4.54 0.69 0.39
C ARG A 34 -3.54 1.60 1.07
N THR A 35 -3.27 1.41 2.37
CA THR A 35 -2.26 2.17 3.10
C THR A 35 -0.86 1.92 2.55
N ALA A 36 -0.51 0.67 2.23
CA ALA A 36 0.78 0.34 1.66
C ALA A 36 0.99 1.00 0.28
N CYS A 37 -0.01 0.93 -0.61
CA CYS A 37 0.04 1.61 -1.91
C CYS A 37 0.18 3.12 -1.75
N ARG A 38 -0.53 3.74 -0.80
CA ARG A 38 -0.40 5.19 -0.55
C ARG A 38 1.02 5.55 -0.13
N LYS A 39 1.57 4.85 0.87
CA LYS A 39 2.94 5.06 1.35
C LYS A 39 3.98 4.86 0.24
N LEU A 40 3.79 3.86 -0.62
CA LEU A 40 4.67 3.64 -1.76
C LEU A 40 4.64 4.84 -2.71
N LEU A 41 3.44 5.29 -3.11
CA LEU A 41 3.28 6.42 -4.03
C LEU A 41 3.86 7.71 -3.43
N ASP A 42 3.59 8.00 -2.16
CA ASP A 42 4.15 9.18 -1.48
C ASP A 42 5.69 9.15 -1.50
N LYS A 43 6.30 7.96 -1.39
CA LYS A 43 7.75 7.82 -1.51
C LYS A 43 8.28 8.00 -2.92
N LEU A 44 7.54 7.59 -3.93
CA LEU A 44 7.89 7.85 -5.32
C LEU A 44 7.79 9.35 -5.63
N ASP A 45 6.76 10.03 -5.13
CA ASP A 45 6.60 11.48 -5.27
C ASP A 45 7.77 12.25 -4.62
N GLU A 46 8.20 11.83 -3.41
CA GLU A 46 9.39 12.38 -2.74
C GLU A 46 10.68 12.18 -3.55
N ILE A 47 10.79 11.09 -4.31
CA ILE A 47 11.95 10.79 -5.17
C ILE A 47 11.88 11.67 -6.42
N ASP A 48 10.73 11.75 -7.07
CA ASP A 48 10.54 12.55 -8.27
C ASP A 48 10.74 14.04 -8.00
N ALA A 49 10.34 14.53 -6.82
CA ALA A 49 10.67 15.87 -6.35
C ALA A 49 12.18 16.14 -6.30
N ARG A 50 12.96 15.20 -5.78
CA ARG A 50 14.43 15.31 -5.71
C ARG A 50 15.10 15.29 -7.08
N HIS A 51 14.50 14.59 -8.04
CA HIS A 51 15.01 14.49 -9.41
C HIS A 51 14.48 15.59 -10.35
N GLY A 52 13.66 16.53 -9.85
CA GLY A 52 13.09 17.60 -10.66
C GLY A 52 12.03 17.11 -11.66
N ARG A 53 11.39 15.97 -11.40
CA ARG A 53 10.38 15.33 -12.28
C ARG A 53 8.93 15.64 -11.90
N LEU A 54 8.71 16.59 -10.99
CA LEU A 54 7.35 17.04 -10.66
C LEU A 54 6.81 17.83 -11.86
N GLU A 55 6.08 17.15 -12.74
CA GLU A 55 5.16 17.84 -13.64
C GLU A 55 4.05 18.43 -12.78
N VAL A 56 3.97 19.75 -12.76
CA VAL A 56 2.84 20.48 -12.19
C VAL A 56 1.63 20.12 -13.06
N LYS A 57 0.75 19.27 -12.53
CA LYS A 57 -0.58 19.04 -13.10
C LYS A 57 -1.53 20.17 -12.72
#